data_AF-A0A241VWB7-F1
#
_entry.id   AF-A0A241VWB7-F1
#
_cell.length_a   1.000
_cell.length_b   1.000
_cell.length_c   1.000
_cell.angle_alpha   90.00
_cell.angle_beta   90.00
_cell.angle_gamma   90.00
#
_symmetry.space_group_name_H-M   'P 1'
#
loop_
_entity.id
_entity.type
_entity.pdbx_description
1 polymer ?
#
loop_
_entity_poly.entity_id
_entity_poly.type
_entity_poly.pdbx_seq_one_letter_code
_entity_poly.pdbx_strand_id
1 'polypeptide(L)'
;MLDISFFRELLISFVHVFQLSLEAISIICVMIGLIKTLIVLFRFKSSRSARYCFGDWLATALEFQLAADILATTVDPDLDSLIKLAIIAVIRTFLNYFLAKELEHKPYAENKKNHQA
;
A
#
# COMPACT_ATOMS: atom_id res chain seq x y z
N MET A 1 -16.34 -16.30 39.20
CA MET A 1 -14.98 -16.01 38.70
C MET A 1 -15.16 -15.52 37.28
N LEU A 2 -14.79 -14.27 36.98
CA LEU A 2 -14.71 -13.82 35.58
C LEU A 2 -13.45 -14.48 35.02
N ASP A 3 -13.62 -15.56 34.26
CA ASP A 3 -12.51 -16.34 33.75
C ASP A 3 -11.71 -15.55 32.71
N ILE A 4 -10.39 -15.57 32.83
CA ILE A 4 -9.43 -14.95 31.90
C ILE A 4 -9.61 -15.50 30.47
N SER A 5 -10.18 -16.69 30.33
CA SER A 5 -10.55 -17.29 29.04
C SER A 5 -11.59 -16.44 28.28
N PHE A 6 -12.60 -15.89 28.95
CA PHE A 6 -13.61 -15.05 28.31
C PHE A 6 -13.01 -13.76 27.74
N PHE A 7 -12.15 -13.07 28.50
CA PHE A 7 -11.46 -11.87 28.02
C PHE A 7 -10.55 -12.17 26.82
N ARG A 8 -9.89 -13.34 26.80
CA ARG A 8 -9.06 -13.77 25.67
C ARG A 8 -9.90 -14.01 24.42
N GLU A 9 -11.00 -14.75 24.52
CA GLU A 9 -11.89 -15.00 23.37
C GLU A 9 -12.47 -13.70 22.80
N LEU A 10 -12.88 -12.77 23.67
CA LEU A 10 -13.38 -11.46 23.26
C LEU A 10 -12.30 -10.66 22.51
N LEU A 11 -11.07 -10.66 23.01
CA LEU A 11 -9.95 -9.94 22.40
C LEU A 11 -9.58 -10.54 21.03
N ILE A 12 -9.51 -11.87 20.91
CA ILE A 12 -9.23 -12.58 19.65
C ILE A 12 -10.27 -12.22 18.60
N SER A 13 -11.55 -12.25 18.98
CA SER A 13 -12.67 -11.93 18.07
C SER A 13 -12.63 -10.47 17.62
N PHE A 14 -12.39 -9.54 18.56
CA PHE A 14 -12.26 -8.12 18.25
C PHE A 14 -11.11 -7.82 17.27
N VAL A 15 -9.95 -8.43 17.52
CA VAL A 15 -8.78 -8.28 16.65
C VAL A 15 -9.04 -8.81 15.24
N HIS A 16 -9.67 -9.99 15.10
CA HIS A 16 -10.02 -10.53 13.79
C HIS A 16 -10.96 -9.62 13.01
N VAL A 17 -11.98 -9.06 13.67
CA VAL A 17 -12.90 -8.10 13.03
C VAL A 17 -12.14 -6.85 12.56
N PHE A 18 -11.21 -6.36 13.38
CA PHE A 18 -10.44 -5.16 13.05
C PHE A 18 -9.42 -5.43 11.93
N GLN A 19 -8.74 -6.57 11.96
CA GLN A 19 -7.87 -7.04 10.87
C GLN A 19 -8.65 -7.11 9.55
N LEU A 20 -9.80 -7.77 9.54
CA LEU A 20 -10.65 -7.89 8.35
C LEU A 20 -11.07 -6.51 7.82
N SER A 21 -11.39 -5.58 8.71
CA SER A 21 -11.75 -4.22 8.30
C SER A 21 -10.59 -3.48 7.61
N LEU A 22 -9.36 -3.64 8.10
CA LEU A 22 -8.17 -3.01 7.53
C LEU A 22 -7.78 -3.64 6.19
N GLU A 23 -7.90 -4.96 6.07
CA GLU A 23 -7.74 -5.68 4.80
C GLU A 23 -8.76 -5.20 3.76
N ALA A 24 -10.03 -5.04 4.16
CA ALA A 24 -11.07 -4.55 3.27
C ALA A 24 -10.79 -3.11 2.79
N ILE A 25 -10.38 -2.21 3.70
CA ILE A 25 -9.99 -0.83 3.35
C ILE A 25 -8.81 -0.83 2.38
N SER A 26 -7.80 -1.68 2.63
CA SER A 26 -6.65 -1.84 1.74
C SER A 26 -7.07 -2.24 0.32
N ILE A 27 -7.94 -3.25 0.20
CA ILE A 27 -8.47 -3.70 -1.10
C ILE A 27 -9.22 -2.56 -1.80
N ILE A 28 -10.04 -1.80 -1.08
CA ILE A 28 -10.78 -0.66 -1.63
C ILE A 28 -9.82 0.41 -2.15
N CYS A 29 -8.77 0.75 -1.39
CA CYS A 29 -7.74 1.70 -1.82
C CYS A 29 -7.05 1.25 -3.12
N VAL A 30 -6.67 -0.03 -3.23
CA VAL A 30 -6.09 -0.58 -4.46
C VAL A 30 -7.06 -0.48 -5.63
N MET A 31 -8.34 -0.81 -5.41
CA MET A 31 -9.37 -0.73 -6.46
C MET A 31 -9.57 0.70 -6.96
N ILE A 32 -9.64 1.68 -6.06
CA ILE A 32 -9.77 3.10 -6.43
C ILE A 32 -8.54 3.55 -7.22
N GLY A 33 -7.34 3.21 -6.74
CA GLY A 33 -6.08 3.52 -7.40
C GLY A 33 -6.00 2.94 -8.81
N LEU A 34 -6.43 1.69 -8.98
CA LEU A 34 -6.48 1.03 -10.29
C LEU A 34 -7.42 1.76 -11.25
N ILE A 35 -8.63 2.10 -10.81
CA ILE A 35 -9.62 2.81 -11.65
C ILE A 35 -9.07 4.19 -12.07
N LYS A 36 -8.53 4.97 -11.13
CA LYS A 36 -7.94 6.28 -11.42
C LYS A 36 -6.77 6.17 -12.40
N THR A 37 -5.93 5.16 -12.24
CA THR A 37 -4.79 4.89 -13.11
C THR A 37 -5.22 4.54 -14.52
N LEU A 38 -6.23 3.68 -14.67
CA LEU A 38 -6.80 3.34 -15.98
C LEU A 38 -7.36 4.58 -16.68
N ILE A 39 -8.12 5.43 -15.98
CA ILE A 39 -8.64 6.69 -16.55
C ILE A 39 -7.51 7.59 -17.06
N VAL A 40 -6.45 7.77 -16.27
CA VAL A 40 -5.28 8.59 -16.66
C VAL A 40 -4.57 7.99 -17.88
N LEU A 41 -4.45 6.66 -17.93
CA LEU A 41 -3.80 5.96 -19.04
C LEU A 41 -4.58 6.15 -20.35
N PHE A 42 -5.91 6.02 -20.31
CA PHE A 42 -6.79 6.24 -21.46
C PHE A 42 -6.81 7.70 -21.93
N ARG A 43 -6.68 8.67 -21.01
CA ARG A 43 -6.86 10.09 -21.34
C ARG A 43 -5.58 10.81 -21.81
N PHE A 44 -4.40 10.45 -21.29
CA PHE A 44 -3.18 11.22 -21.52
C PHE A 44 -2.01 10.45 -22.17
N LYS A 45 -2.17 9.13 -22.45
CA LYS A 45 -1.13 8.23 -23.05
C LYS A 45 0.28 8.40 -22.43
N SER A 46 0.36 8.91 -21.21
CA SER A 46 1.60 9.10 -20.45
C SER A 46 1.64 8.04 -19.37
N SER A 47 2.29 6.92 -19.68
CA SER A 47 2.48 5.78 -18.78
C SER A 47 3.13 6.19 -17.45
N ARG A 48 3.95 7.26 -17.46
CA ARG A 48 4.67 7.74 -16.28
C ARG A 48 3.73 8.34 -15.23
N SER A 49 2.81 9.21 -15.63
CA SER A 49 1.83 9.83 -14.71
C SER A 49 0.84 8.82 -14.13
N ALA A 50 0.48 7.79 -14.92
CA ALA A 50 -0.36 6.69 -14.45
C ALA A 50 0.35 5.86 -13.37
N ARG A 51 1.64 5.53 -13.56
CA ARG A 51 2.45 4.79 -12.57
C ARG A 51 2.58 5.53 -11.23
N TYR A 52 2.76 6.86 -11.25
CA TYR A 52 2.78 7.68 -10.03
C TYR A 52 1.46 7.63 -9.27
N CYS A 53 0.35 7.84 -9.98
CA CYS A 53 -0.98 7.82 -9.35
C CYS A 53 -1.26 6.45 -8.72
N PHE A 54 -0.93 5.36 -9.43
CA PHE A 54 -1.07 4.02 -8.89
C PHE A 54 -0.17 3.75 -7.67
N GLY A 55 1.08 4.21 -7.73
CA GLY A 55 2.05 4.04 -6.66
C GLY A 55 1.62 4.69 -5.34
N ASP A 56 1.00 5.87 -5.39
CA ASP A 56 0.47 6.59 -4.23
C ASP A 56 -0.70 5.84 -3.55
N TRP A 57 -1.67 5.38 -4.35
CA TRP A 57 -2.78 4.57 -3.84
C TRP A 57 -2.34 3.21 -3.30
N LEU A 58 -1.35 2.58 -3.94
CA LEU A 58 -0.69 1.40 -3.40
C LEU A 58 -0.08 1.73 -2.04
N ALA A 59 0.77 2.75 -1.94
CA ALA A 59 1.42 3.13 -0.70
C ALA A 59 0.46 3.35 0.48
N THR A 60 -0.76 3.82 0.21
CA THR A 60 -1.82 3.92 1.23
C THR A 60 -2.39 2.54 1.63
N ALA A 61 -2.74 1.69 0.65
CA ALA A 61 -3.27 0.34 0.91
C ALA A 61 -2.31 -0.53 1.73
N LEU A 62 -1.03 -0.32 1.51
CA LEU A 62 0.09 -0.95 2.20
C LEU A 62 0.10 -0.73 3.71
N GLU A 63 -0.11 0.52 4.12
CA GLU A 63 -0.06 0.92 5.52
C GLU A 63 -1.20 0.26 6.30
N PHE A 64 -2.39 0.19 5.69
CA PHE A 64 -3.52 -0.54 6.25
C PHE A 64 -3.25 -2.04 6.37
N GLN A 65 -2.60 -2.62 5.36
CA GLN A 65 -2.27 -4.05 5.39
C GLN A 65 -1.26 -4.34 6.51
N LEU A 66 -0.19 -3.53 6.60
CA LEU A 66 0.78 -3.64 7.71
C LEU A 66 0.10 -3.51 9.08
N ALA A 67 -0.86 -2.61 9.24
CA ALA A 67 -1.63 -2.49 10.47
C ALA A 67 -2.45 -3.75 10.77
N ALA A 68 -3.08 -4.36 9.75
CA ALA A 68 -3.80 -5.63 9.87
C ALA A 68 -2.87 -6.76 10.35
N ASP A 69 -1.65 -6.80 9.85
CA ASP A 69 -0.67 -7.82 10.19
C ASP A 69 -0.07 -7.66 11.60
N ILE A 70 0.13 -6.42 12.05
CA ILE A 70 0.52 -6.12 13.43
C ILE A 70 -0.56 -6.65 14.41
N LEU A 71 -1.83 -6.52 14.04
CA LEU A 71 -2.93 -7.05 14.83
C LEU A 71 -2.95 -8.58 14.84
N ALA A 72 -2.75 -9.22 13.68
CA ALA A 72 -2.69 -10.68 13.56
C ALA A 72 -1.58 -11.27 14.45
N THR A 73 -0.36 -10.71 14.37
CA THR A 73 0.80 -11.15 15.16
C THR A 73 0.65 -10.94 16.67
N THR A 74 -0.19 -9.99 17.09
CA THR A 74 -0.49 -9.75 18.51
C THR A 74 -1.36 -10.87 19.10
N VAL A 75 -2.20 -11.50 18.28
CA VAL A 75 -3.15 -12.52 18.72
C VAL A 75 -2.64 -13.93 18.53
N ASP A 76 -2.03 -14.22 17.38
CA ASP A 76 -1.42 -15.51 17.10
C ASP A 76 -0.06 -15.28 16.41
N PRO A 77 1.05 -15.34 17.16
CA PRO A 77 2.39 -15.16 16.60
C PRO A 77 2.79 -16.38 15.76
N ASP A 78 2.13 -16.58 14.61
CA ASP A 78 2.47 -17.59 13.62
C ASP A 78 3.58 -17.08 12.69
N LEU A 79 4.76 -17.67 12.81
CA LEU A 79 5.97 -17.23 12.10
C LEU A 79 5.88 -17.42 10.59
N ASP A 80 5.13 -18.41 10.10
CA ASP A 80 5.02 -18.70 8.66
C ASP A 80 4.21 -17.62 7.93
N SER A 81 3.10 -17.22 8.54
CA SER A 81 2.25 -16.12 8.07
C SER A 81 3.01 -14.78 8.07
N LEU A 82 3.80 -14.52 9.11
CA LEU A 82 4.63 -13.32 9.22
C LEU A 82 5.73 -13.25 8.14
N ILE A 83 6.35 -14.38 7.80
CA ILE A 83 7.39 -14.45 6.76
C ILE A 83 6.81 -14.17 5.37
N LYS A 84 5.63 -14.73 5.05
CA LYS A 84 4.94 -14.46 3.76
C LYS A 84 4.66 -12.99 3.59
N LEU A 85 4.19 -12.35 4.65
CA LEU A 85 3.95 -10.93 4.64
C LEU A 85 5.22 -10.11 4.48
N ALA A 86 6.29 -10.45 5.20
CA ALA A 86 7.57 -9.78 5.07
C ALA A 86 8.08 -9.83 3.62
N ILE A 87 7.90 -10.96 2.93
CA ILE A 87 8.23 -11.11 1.51
C ILE A 87 7.40 -10.16 0.64
N ILE A 88 6.09 -10.07 0.87
CA ILE A 88 5.22 -9.13 0.14
C ILE A 88 5.68 -7.68 0.37
N ALA A 89 6.00 -7.30 1.61
CA ALA A 89 6.49 -5.97 1.95
C ALA A 89 7.85 -5.63 1.29
N VAL A 90 8.74 -6.62 1.18
CA VAL A 90 10.04 -6.47 0.49
C VAL A 90 9.88 -6.28 -1.01
N ILE A 91 9.11 -7.16 -1.68
CA ILE A 91 8.83 -7.06 -3.13
C ILE A 91 8.31 -5.67 -3.46
N ARG A 92 7.42 -5.19 -2.59
CA ARG A 92 6.74 -3.93 -2.72
C ARG A 92 7.66 -2.73 -2.51
N THR A 93 8.51 -2.76 -1.49
CA THR A 93 9.56 -1.75 -1.28
C THR A 93 10.49 -1.70 -2.49
N PHE A 94 10.87 -2.86 -3.02
CA PHE A 94 11.76 -2.97 -4.17
C PHE A 94 11.13 -2.34 -5.43
N LEU A 95 9.88 -2.69 -5.75
CA LEU A 95 9.17 -2.14 -6.91
C LEU A 95 8.94 -0.63 -6.78
N ASN A 96 8.54 -0.16 -5.60
CA ASN A 96 8.30 1.28 -5.37
C ASN A 96 9.60 2.09 -5.39
N TYR A 97 10.67 1.56 -4.81
CA TYR A 97 12.00 2.17 -4.85
C TYR A 97 12.54 2.25 -6.28
N PHE A 98 12.42 1.18 -7.06
CA PHE A 98 12.89 1.16 -8.45
C PHE A 98 12.09 2.14 -9.31
N LEU A 99 10.78 2.22 -9.08
CA LEU A 99 9.92 3.18 -9.74
C LEU A 99 10.33 4.62 -9.37
N ALA A 100 10.51 4.95 -8.09
CA ALA A 100 10.97 6.26 -7.64
C ALA A 100 12.36 6.63 -8.21
N LYS A 101 13.26 5.65 -8.35
CA LYS A 101 14.58 5.84 -8.94
C LYS A 101 14.54 6.09 -10.46
N GLU A 102 13.69 5.38 -11.20
CA GLU A 102 13.47 5.64 -12.65
C GLU A 102 12.96 7.07 -12.91
N LEU A 103 12.29 7.65 -11.92
CA LEU A 103 11.65 8.95 -12.00
C LEU A 103 12.59 10.12 -11.69
N GLU A 104 13.58 9.89 -10.84
CA GLU A 104 14.66 10.84 -10.53
C GLU A 104 15.57 11.07 -11.74
N HIS A 105 15.60 10.15 -12.70
CA HIS A 105 16.22 10.30 -14.02
C HIS A 105 15.37 11.18 -14.97
N LYS A 106 15.11 12.42 -14.57
CA LYS A 106 14.80 13.51 -15.50
C LYS A 106 16.08 14.30 -15.78
N PRO A 107 16.60 14.31 -17.02
CA PRO A 107 17.38 15.46 -17.46
C PRO A 107 16.45 16.68 -17.41
N TYR A 108 16.83 17.68 -16.63
CA TYR A 108 16.25 19.02 -16.69
C TYR A 108 16.52 19.55 -18.11
N ALA A 109 15.59 19.32 -19.03
CA ALA A 109 15.60 20.04 -20.29
C ALA A 109 15.22 21.48 -19.96
N GLU A 110 16.25 22.28 -19.69
CA GLU A 110 16.21 23.73 -19.76
C GLU A 110 15.42 24.14 -20.99
N ASN A 111 14.44 25.03 -20.78
CA ASN A 111 14.19 26.04 -21.78
C ASN A 111 14.01 27.40 -21.11
N LYS A 112 15.09 27.86 -20.47
CA LYS A 112 15.42 29.28 -20.46
C LYS A 112 15.94 29.65 -21.85
N LYS A 113 15.06 29.93 -22.81
CA LYS A 113 15.42 30.77 -23.96
C LYS A 113 14.24 31.65 -24.35
N ASN A 114 14.36 32.92 -23.94
CA ASN A 114 14.25 34.07 -24.82
C ASN A 114 12.89 34.26 -25.52
N HIS A 115 11.95 34.88 -24.82
CA HIS A 115 11.18 35.98 -25.42
C HIS A 115 11.57 37.26 -24.66
N GLN A 116 12.78 37.74 -24.96
CA GLN A 116 13.15 39.15 -24.86
C GLN A 116 12.13 39.94 -25.72
N ALA A 117 11.48 40.94 -25.14
CA ALA A 117 11.81 42.36 -25.27
C ALA A 117 11.32 42.96 -26.59
#